data_AF-A0A956YQL9-F1
#
_entry.id   AF-A0A956YQL9-F1
#
_cell.length_a   1.000
_cell.length_b   1.000
_cell.length_c   1.000
_cell.angle_alpha   90.00
_cell.angle_beta   90.00
_cell.angle_gamma   90.00
#
_symmetry.space_group_name_H-M   'P 1'
#
loop_
_entity.id
_entity.type
_entity.pdbx_description
1 polymer ?
#
loop_
_entity_poly.entity_id
_entity_poly.type
_entity_poly.pdbx_seq_one_letter_code
_entity_poly.pdbx_strand_id
1 'polypeptide(L)'
;MKRHQLAVFFLLLCAGTFGWLTVPRLLHAQSTPVCPTSILLDLSRAASTCFRLETGEICAGNGSISASGFDSEVLMTQAGDRADLSAVNLLSVELTEDDLGIATLSSYDGSGPFPGAFTLVAFGAVTLTNQVTPLPTLDAIAIGSVNIRNAPAQDAAIIAHAGVNDGLVVNGRSNDNRWARVAVPREHLFGWASVDVLNIQGNLLTLELAIPEQPVLDAFRVFDLATGADAACDEGLPSGILLQSANNEQSALMQIGGTRLEVHGTAFVTAQNANSYPIVHVLAGYTVIYTEAFDLIFVPAGGVNRAASVVPFDTASVALLPVQLLPVSIRLPAAITEADIAHLTEAYLTTLATAQATPTPQPTADPTICRRVTRGTTTLYAGPGDFYEAINSLNAGVSVTPIIAASDPDGRTWWQLTTSNWLLASQIRETGLCPDVPRTQNITPPRNNTLSLETCETTNGPLRAGQQVTIQFTPPAFDNWGEARDAVSIDPGRISIGARTYRAQATSPIRLGTADDDERYLRTFYIVWNAVPGTHRIVGDRLSYEPICTLVVPVG
;
A
#
# COMPACT_ATOMS: atom_id res chain seq x y z
N MET A 1 -5.44 88.80 6.04
CA MET A 1 -4.62 89.15 7.22
C MET A 1 -3.64 88.01 7.48
N LYS A 2 -2.33 88.35 7.57
CA LYS A 2 -1.14 87.55 7.98
C LYS A 2 -0.88 86.24 7.20
N ARG A 3 0.08 86.07 6.26
CA ARG A 3 1.50 86.49 6.08
C ARG A 3 2.45 86.03 7.21
N HIS A 4 3.36 85.08 6.90
CA HIS A 4 4.82 85.04 7.17
C HIS A 4 5.45 83.80 6.48
N GLN A 5 6.30 83.99 5.45
CA GLN A 5 7.79 84.02 5.44
C GLN A 5 8.40 82.61 5.66
N LEU A 6 9.00 81.92 4.68
CA LEU A 6 10.14 82.21 3.80
C LEU A 6 11.45 82.43 4.58
N ALA A 7 12.24 81.36 4.72
CA ALA A 7 13.65 81.40 5.09
C ALA A 7 14.43 80.47 4.16
N VAL A 8 15.00 81.08 3.13
CA VAL A 8 16.05 80.55 2.27
C VAL A 8 17.35 80.65 3.07
N PHE A 9 18.06 79.55 3.27
CA PHE A 9 19.45 79.59 3.71
C PHE A 9 20.33 78.87 2.68
N PHE A 10 21.13 79.71 2.03
CA PHE A 10 22.21 79.39 1.12
C PHE A 10 23.44 79.08 1.99
N LEU A 11 24.04 77.89 1.91
CA LEU A 11 25.40 77.71 2.43
C LEU A 11 26.22 76.71 1.61
N LEU A 12 27.14 77.34 0.88
CA LEU A 12 28.46 76.93 0.43
C LEU A 12 28.80 75.44 0.22
N LEU A 13 29.16 75.19 -1.03
CA LEU A 13 30.16 74.23 -1.49
C LEU A 13 31.35 74.09 -0.55
N CYS A 14 31.55 72.87 -0.05
CA CYS A 14 32.87 72.32 0.23
C CYS A 14 33.01 71.03 -0.60
N ALA A 15 33.63 71.16 -1.78
CA ALA A 15 34.09 70.03 -2.57
C ALA A 15 35.32 69.40 -1.88
N GLY A 16 35.05 68.59 -0.85
CA GLY A 16 36.02 67.67 -0.27
C GLY A 16 35.93 66.34 -1.01
N THR A 17 36.91 66.07 -1.86
CA THR A 17 37.18 64.73 -2.41
C THR A 17 37.54 63.78 -1.26
N PHE A 18 36.53 63.24 -0.58
CA PHE A 18 36.69 62.10 0.32
C PHE A 18 36.83 60.86 -0.56
N GLY A 19 38.07 60.39 -0.74
CA GLY A 19 38.32 59.06 -1.27
C GLY A 19 37.71 58.04 -0.33
N TRP A 20 36.57 57.46 -0.73
CA TRP A 20 36.00 56.29 -0.07
C TRP A 20 36.99 55.14 -0.27
N LEU A 21 37.87 54.95 0.70
CA LEU A 21 38.56 53.68 0.93
C LEU A 21 37.48 52.62 1.13
N THR A 22 37.10 51.92 0.06
CA THR A 22 36.34 50.68 0.12
C THR A 22 37.22 49.66 0.85
N VAL A 23 37.11 49.61 2.17
CA VAL A 23 37.64 48.51 2.96
C VAL A 23 36.89 47.26 2.50
N PRO A 24 37.55 46.26 1.88
CA PRO A 24 36.89 45.00 1.57
C PRO A 24 36.45 44.39 2.91
N ARG A 25 35.13 44.34 3.15
CA ARG A 25 34.59 43.53 4.24
C ARG A 25 34.82 42.08 3.84
N LEU A 26 35.81 41.44 4.46
CA LEU A 26 35.92 39.99 4.51
C LEU A 26 34.65 39.46 5.18
N LEU A 27 33.66 39.11 4.35
CA LEU A 27 32.54 38.25 4.74
C LEU A 27 33.17 36.94 5.22
N HIS A 28 33.33 36.81 6.53
CA HIS A 28 33.60 35.52 7.14
C HIS A 28 32.36 34.68 6.85
N ALA A 29 32.53 33.57 6.12
CA ALA A 29 31.49 32.58 5.99
C ALA A 29 30.98 32.27 7.40
N GLN A 30 29.72 32.60 7.68
CA GLN A 30 29.12 32.31 8.97
C GLN A 30 29.20 30.80 9.15
N SER A 31 29.79 30.37 10.27
CA SER A 31 29.95 28.96 10.62
C SER A 31 28.60 28.27 10.42
N THR A 32 28.57 27.26 9.56
CA THR A 32 27.41 26.37 9.44
C THR A 32 27.01 25.92 10.84
N PRO A 33 25.73 26.09 11.25
CA PRO A 33 25.29 25.67 12.57
C PRO A 33 25.64 24.20 12.75
N VAL A 34 26.39 23.89 13.82
CA VAL A 34 26.83 22.52 14.12
C VAL A 34 25.90 22.00 15.21
N CYS A 35 25.06 21.03 14.88
CA CYS A 35 24.26 20.35 15.89
C CYS A 35 25.20 19.67 16.91
N PRO A 36 24.91 19.75 18.22
CA PRO A 36 25.62 18.97 19.22
C PRO A 36 25.63 17.47 18.88
N THR A 37 26.72 16.79 19.25
CA THR A 37 26.87 15.34 19.01
C THR A 37 25.76 14.51 19.64
N SER A 38 25.12 14.99 20.73
CA SER A 38 23.96 14.35 21.36
C SER A 38 22.79 14.24 20.38
N ILE A 39 22.42 15.33 19.70
CA ILE A 39 21.33 15.33 18.71
C ILE A 39 21.60 14.31 17.59
N LEU A 40 22.83 14.25 17.08
CA LEU A 40 23.18 13.28 16.04
C LEU A 40 23.07 11.83 16.53
N LEU A 41 23.40 11.58 17.80
CA LEU A 41 23.23 10.27 18.43
C LEU A 41 21.74 9.90 18.58
N ASP A 42 20.90 10.83 19.02
CA ASP A 42 19.46 10.65 19.18
C ASP A 42 18.78 10.30 17.85
N LEU A 43 19.13 11.02 16.78
CA LEU A 43 18.67 10.74 15.42
C LEU A 43 19.10 9.34 14.96
N SER A 44 20.35 8.94 15.23
CA SER A 44 20.83 7.60 14.86
C SER A 44 20.11 6.49 15.62
N ARG A 45 19.78 6.71 16.89
CA ARG A 45 19.01 5.77 17.72
C ARG A 45 17.60 5.61 17.17
N ALA A 46 16.88 6.70 16.96
CA ALA A 46 15.52 6.68 16.43
C ALA A 46 15.43 5.94 15.09
N ALA A 47 16.38 6.17 14.18
CA ALA A 47 16.46 5.46 12.89
C ALA A 47 16.58 3.94 13.05
N SER A 48 17.43 3.50 13.98
CA SER A 48 17.67 2.07 14.22
C SER A 48 16.51 1.38 14.94
N THR A 49 15.89 2.09 15.87
CA THR A 49 14.85 1.60 16.77
C THR A 49 13.51 1.41 16.04
N CYS A 50 13.12 2.41 15.24
CA CYS A 50 11.87 2.37 14.47
C CYS A 50 12.04 1.76 13.08
N PHE A 51 13.12 1.01 12.84
CA PHE A 51 13.32 0.29 11.60
C PHE A 51 12.21 -0.75 11.39
N ARG A 52 11.65 -0.82 10.18
CA ARG A 52 10.54 -1.71 9.79
C ARG A 52 9.30 -1.52 10.67
N LEU A 53 8.85 -0.28 10.77
CA LEU A 53 7.52 0.02 11.28
C LEU A 53 6.46 -0.55 10.32
N GLU A 54 5.50 -1.31 10.82
CA GLU A 54 4.41 -1.81 9.99
C GLU A 54 3.39 -0.70 9.71
N THR A 55 2.59 -0.84 8.66
CA THR A 55 1.53 0.13 8.36
C THR A 55 0.44 0.03 9.42
N GLY A 56 0.04 1.16 9.99
CA GLY A 56 -0.88 1.20 11.13
C GLY A 56 -0.18 1.12 12.49
N GLU A 57 1.15 1.29 12.56
CA GLU A 57 1.89 1.34 13.82
C GLU A 57 2.48 2.74 14.09
N ILE A 58 2.70 3.02 15.37
CA ILE A 58 3.57 4.08 15.89
C ILE A 58 4.74 3.43 16.65
N CYS A 59 5.92 4.06 16.57
CA CYS A 59 7.11 3.69 17.33
C CYS A 59 7.72 4.90 18.03
N ALA A 60 8.04 4.72 19.32
CA ALA A 60 8.85 5.63 20.11
C ALA A 60 10.32 5.49 19.70
N GLY A 61 10.88 6.48 18.99
CA GLY A 61 12.24 6.40 18.44
C GLY A 61 13.32 6.78 19.45
N ASN A 62 13.17 7.93 20.10
CA ASN A 62 14.07 8.45 21.12
C ASN A 62 13.34 9.50 22.00
N GLY A 63 13.89 9.79 23.17
CA GLY A 63 13.42 10.88 24.04
C GLY A 63 12.11 10.61 24.77
N SER A 64 11.57 11.67 25.36
CA SER A 64 10.31 11.62 26.12
C SER A 64 9.13 11.70 25.18
N ILE A 65 8.39 10.58 25.08
CA ILE A 65 7.20 10.44 24.24
C ILE A 65 6.09 9.91 25.13
N SER A 66 4.93 10.55 25.09
CA SER A 66 3.72 10.06 25.74
C SER A 66 2.61 9.87 24.73
N ALA A 67 1.84 8.80 24.90
CA ALA A 67 0.68 8.51 24.08
C ALA A 67 -0.52 8.18 24.98
N SER A 68 -1.67 8.77 24.69
CA SER A 68 -2.93 8.37 25.32
C SER A 68 -3.84 7.79 24.27
N GLY A 69 -4.46 6.65 24.57
CA GLY A 69 -5.43 6.04 23.69
C GLY A 69 -6.84 6.59 23.87
N PHE A 70 -7.77 6.08 23.08
CA PHE A 70 -9.19 6.44 23.18
C PHE A 70 -9.85 5.87 24.45
N ASP A 71 -9.53 4.62 24.80
CA ASP A 71 -10.13 3.90 25.93
C ASP A 71 -9.14 3.59 27.07
N SER A 72 -7.83 3.70 26.81
CA SER A 72 -6.78 3.37 27.78
C SER A 72 -5.51 4.15 27.52
N GLU A 73 -4.61 4.17 28.50
CA GLU A 73 -3.25 4.68 28.30
C GLU A 73 -2.48 3.77 27.33
N VAL A 74 -1.66 4.37 26.47
CA VAL A 74 -0.77 3.64 25.55
C VAL A 74 0.65 3.79 26.08
N LEU A 75 1.20 2.69 26.58
CA LEU A 75 2.52 2.70 27.22
C LEU A 75 3.63 2.88 26.17
N MET A 76 4.24 4.06 26.17
CA MET A 76 5.44 4.42 25.40
C MET A 76 6.54 4.82 26.39
N THR A 77 7.13 3.83 27.06
CA THR A 77 8.03 4.06 28.19
C THR A 77 9.50 4.17 27.80
N GLN A 78 9.87 3.60 26.66
CA GLN A 78 11.26 3.56 26.18
C GLN A 78 11.32 3.58 24.66
N ALA A 79 12.50 3.94 24.14
CA ALA A 79 12.80 3.82 22.73
C ALA A 79 12.62 2.37 22.26
N GLY A 80 11.80 2.17 21.23
CA GLY A 80 11.49 0.88 20.62
C GLY A 80 10.10 0.38 20.95
N ASP A 81 9.43 0.99 21.91
CA ASP A 81 8.03 0.70 22.19
C ASP A 81 7.19 1.03 20.96
N ARG A 82 6.28 0.11 20.63
CA ARG A 82 5.35 0.20 19.49
C ARG A 82 3.93 0.05 19.97
N ALA A 83 3.01 0.71 19.27
CA ALA A 83 1.59 0.52 19.48
C ALA A 83 0.83 0.59 18.16
N ASP A 84 -0.37 0.02 18.17
CA ASP A 84 -1.34 0.20 17.09
C ASP A 84 -1.75 1.68 17.01
N LEU A 85 -1.60 2.27 15.83
CA LEU A 85 -1.93 3.66 15.56
C LEU A 85 -3.41 3.95 15.78
N SER A 86 -4.29 2.97 15.52
CA SER A 86 -5.73 3.08 15.74
C SER A 86 -6.12 3.18 17.22
N ALA A 87 -5.25 2.72 18.12
CA ALA A 87 -5.48 2.84 19.55
C ALA A 87 -5.12 4.23 20.09
N VAL A 88 -4.33 5.03 19.37
CA VAL A 88 -3.76 6.30 19.85
C VAL A 88 -4.68 7.49 19.51
N ASN A 89 -5.05 8.24 20.54
CA ASN A 89 -5.81 9.48 20.44
C ASN A 89 -4.89 10.71 20.47
N LEU A 90 -3.98 10.77 21.43
CA LEU A 90 -3.03 11.88 21.60
C LEU A 90 -1.62 11.33 21.57
N LEU A 91 -0.75 11.94 20.79
CA LEU A 91 0.69 11.76 20.83
C LEU A 91 1.35 13.07 21.22
N SER A 92 2.18 13.04 22.26
CA SER A 92 3.03 14.17 22.65
C SER A 92 4.48 13.74 22.61
N VAL A 93 5.27 14.45 21.81
CA VAL A 93 6.72 14.35 21.71
C VAL A 93 7.29 15.58 22.40
N GLU A 94 8.16 15.38 23.37
CA GLU A 94 8.73 16.46 24.17
C GLU A 94 10.17 16.76 23.76
N LEU A 95 10.54 18.04 23.81
CA LEU A 95 11.91 18.50 23.70
C LEU A 95 12.41 18.88 25.09
N THR A 96 13.47 18.23 25.54
CA THR A 96 14.17 18.59 26.79
C THR A 96 15.56 19.15 26.46
N GLU A 97 16.24 19.76 27.44
CA GLU A 97 17.58 20.34 27.22
C GLU A 97 18.61 19.30 26.72
N ASP A 98 18.48 18.05 27.17
CA ASP A 98 19.45 16.99 26.93
C ASP A 98 18.98 15.91 25.94
N ASP A 99 17.71 15.90 25.55
CA ASP A 99 17.10 14.79 24.80
C ASP A 99 16.07 15.27 23.77
N LEU A 100 16.25 14.81 22.53
CA LEU A 100 15.33 15.05 21.43
C LEU A 100 14.30 13.93 21.34
N GLY A 101 13.03 14.26 21.66
CA GLY A 101 11.89 13.39 21.39
C GLY A 101 11.70 13.15 19.89
N ILE A 102 11.55 11.89 19.49
CA ILE A 102 11.32 11.48 18.10
C ILE A 102 10.36 10.29 18.05
N ALA A 103 9.20 10.46 17.41
CA ALA A 103 8.25 9.38 17.12
C ALA A 103 8.10 9.17 15.62
N THR A 104 7.98 7.92 15.18
CA THR A 104 7.67 7.58 13.78
C THR A 104 6.34 6.86 13.72
N LEU A 105 5.49 7.26 12.79
CA LEU A 105 4.18 6.66 12.54
C LEU A 105 4.09 6.27 11.06
N SER A 106 3.45 5.13 10.79
CA SER A 106 3.18 4.67 9.43
C SER A 106 1.69 4.45 9.28
N SER A 107 1.08 5.05 8.27
CA SER A 107 -0.36 4.97 8.00
C SER A 107 -0.62 4.76 6.52
N TYR A 108 -1.88 4.59 6.15
CA TYR A 108 -2.32 4.29 4.79
C TYR A 108 -3.41 5.27 4.36
N ASP A 109 -3.41 5.66 3.08
CA ASP A 109 -4.56 6.29 2.47
C ASP A 109 -5.24 5.29 1.53
N GLY A 110 -6.32 4.66 1.99
CA GLY A 110 -7.10 3.71 1.20
C GLY A 110 -8.19 4.33 0.32
N SER A 111 -8.36 5.66 0.32
CA SER A 111 -9.53 6.28 -0.31
C SER A 111 -9.24 7.03 -1.62
N GLY A 112 -7.97 7.27 -1.92
CA GLY A 112 -7.55 7.92 -3.15
C GLY A 112 -7.63 6.99 -4.37
N PRO A 113 -7.63 7.54 -5.60
CA PRO A 113 -7.46 6.75 -6.82
C PRO A 113 -6.11 6.03 -6.88
N PHE A 114 -5.14 6.50 -6.08
CA PHE A 114 -3.81 5.93 -5.93
C PHE A 114 -3.53 5.71 -4.44
N PRO A 115 -4.14 4.68 -3.83
CA PRO A 115 -3.98 4.46 -2.41
C PRO A 115 -2.50 4.12 -2.10
N GLY A 116 -2.01 4.61 -0.97
CA GLY A 116 -0.58 4.56 -0.66
C GLY A 116 -0.30 4.70 0.82
N ALA A 117 0.74 4.00 1.28
CA ALA A 117 1.29 4.21 2.62
C ALA A 117 1.99 5.57 2.70
N PHE A 118 1.96 6.16 3.89
CA PHE A 118 2.72 7.37 4.20
C PHE A 118 3.35 7.26 5.59
N THR A 119 4.45 7.98 5.76
CA THR A 119 5.22 8.02 7.00
C THR A 119 5.21 9.42 7.56
N LEU A 120 4.98 9.51 8.87
CA LEU A 120 5.09 10.71 9.68
C LEU A 120 6.24 10.54 10.66
N VAL A 121 7.15 11.51 10.74
CA VAL A 121 8.19 11.57 11.76
C VAL A 121 7.98 12.85 12.56
N ALA A 122 7.52 12.73 13.80
CA ALA A 122 7.36 13.85 14.72
C ALA A 122 8.63 14.01 15.57
N PHE A 123 9.17 15.22 15.65
CA PHE A 123 10.40 15.49 16.42
C PHE A 123 10.38 16.89 17.03
N GLY A 124 11.08 17.03 18.16
CA GLY A 124 11.04 18.23 18.99
C GLY A 124 9.77 18.28 19.84
N ALA A 125 9.27 19.47 20.12
CA ALA A 125 8.02 19.65 20.87
C ALA A 125 6.82 19.57 19.91
N VAL A 126 6.18 18.40 19.84
CA VAL A 126 5.05 18.15 18.92
C VAL A 126 3.90 17.49 19.65
N THR A 127 2.69 17.99 19.45
CA THR A 127 1.47 17.32 19.87
C THR A 127 0.61 17.03 18.65
N LEU A 128 0.22 15.77 18.49
CA LEU A 128 -0.73 15.30 17.48
C LEU A 128 -2.00 14.80 18.18
N THR A 129 -3.15 15.36 17.82
CA THR A 129 -4.45 14.88 18.31
C THR A 129 -5.21 14.23 17.17
N ASN A 130 -5.40 12.92 17.23
CA ASN A 130 -6.15 12.17 16.25
C ASN A 130 -7.63 12.56 16.30
N GLN A 131 -8.18 13.02 15.18
CA GLN A 131 -9.58 13.39 15.04
C GLN A 131 -10.41 12.26 14.40
N VAL A 132 -9.79 11.11 14.13
CA VAL A 132 -10.47 9.92 13.62
C VAL A 132 -10.85 9.02 14.78
N THR A 133 -12.14 8.94 15.10
CA THR A 133 -12.66 8.02 16.10
C THR A 133 -12.47 6.56 15.63
N PRO A 134 -11.90 5.67 16.46
CA PRO A 134 -11.78 4.26 16.13
C PRO A 134 -13.16 3.66 15.88
N LEU A 135 -13.28 2.88 14.81
CA LEU A 135 -14.50 2.14 14.54
C LEU A 135 -14.52 0.89 15.42
N PRO A 136 -15.67 0.54 16.03
CA PRO A 136 -15.80 -0.77 16.67
C PRO A 136 -15.52 -1.86 15.65
N THR A 137 -14.75 -2.86 16.03
CA THR A 137 -14.44 -4.01 15.18
C THR A 137 -14.95 -5.30 15.80
N LEU A 138 -15.29 -6.26 14.93
CA LEU A 138 -15.59 -7.64 15.30
C LEU A 138 -14.77 -8.57 14.44
N ASP A 139 -14.28 -9.66 15.02
CA ASP A 139 -13.64 -10.73 14.26
C ASP A 139 -14.70 -11.55 13.52
N ALA A 140 -14.39 -11.95 12.29
CA ALA A 140 -15.23 -12.85 11.51
C ALA A 140 -14.40 -13.92 10.83
N ILE A 141 -14.99 -15.09 10.63
CA ILE A 141 -14.41 -16.19 9.86
C ILE A 141 -15.33 -16.47 8.68
N ALA A 142 -14.76 -16.53 7.48
CA ALA A 142 -15.50 -16.93 6.28
C ALA A 142 -15.89 -18.43 6.37
N ILE A 143 -17.19 -18.75 6.36
CA ILE A 143 -17.66 -20.15 6.41
C ILE A 143 -17.67 -20.83 5.03
N GLY A 144 -17.47 -20.04 3.97
CA GLY A 144 -17.44 -20.45 2.57
C GLY A 144 -16.46 -19.58 1.79
N SER A 145 -16.41 -19.75 0.47
CA SER A 145 -15.76 -18.73 -0.37
C SER A 145 -16.63 -17.47 -0.37
N VAL A 146 -16.06 -16.34 0.02
CA VAL A 146 -16.76 -15.06 0.18
C VAL A 146 -16.31 -14.09 -0.89
N ASN A 147 -17.26 -13.55 -1.62
CA ASN A 147 -17.03 -12.41 -2.51
C ASN A 147 -17.11 -11.12 -1.70
N ILE A 148 -16.06 -10.32 -1.73
CA ILE A 148 -15.99 -9.01 -1.10
C ILE A 148 -16.27 -7.97 -2.18
N ARG A 149 -17.29 -7.15 -1.98
CA ARG A 149 -17.86 -6.27 -3.00
C ARG A 149 -17.64 -4.80 -2.70
N ASN A 150 -17.68 -3.93 -3.72
CA ASN A 150 -17.55 -2.48 -3.52
C ASN A 150 -18.82 -1.83 -2.92
N ALA A 151 -19.95 -2.52 -2.89
CA ALA A 151 -21.20 -2.05 -2.29
C ALA A 151 -21.98 -3.23 -1.66
N PRO A 152 -22.89 -2.98 -0.69
CA PRO A 152 -23.69 -4.00 -0.01
C PRO A 152 -24.86 -4.46 -0.88
N ALA A 153 -24.56 -5.01 -2.07
CA ALA A 153 -25.55 -5.52 -3.01
C ALA A 153 -25.03 -6.77 -3.73
N GLN A 154 -25.94 -7.69 -4.09
CA GLN A 154 -25.58 -8.97 -4.71
C GLN A 154 -25.01 -8.81 -6.13
N ASP A 155 -25.37 -7.72 -6.80
CA ASP A 155 -24.93 -7.33 -8.14
C ASP A 155 -23.76 -6.33 -8.12
N ALA A 156 -23.31 -5.89 -6.93
CA ALA A 156 -22.15 -5.02 -6.79
C ALA A 156 -20.85 -5.69 -7.29
N ALA A 157 -19.92 -4.89 -7.78
CA ALA A 157 -18.65 -5.40 -8.31
C ALA A 157 -17.85 -6.10 -7.21
N ILE A 158 -17.31 -7.27 -7.52
CA ILE A 158 -16.42 -8.00 -6.62
C ILE A 158 -15.03 -7.37 -6.73
N ILE A 159 -14.48 -6.94 -5.60
CA ILE A 159 -13.16 -6.31 -5.51
C ILE A 159 -12.11 -7.22 -4.90
N ALA A 160 -12.53 -8.20 -4.09
CA ALA A 160 -11.65 -9.19 -3.49
C ALA A 160 -12.42 -10.48 -3.18
N HIS A 161 -11.68 -11.54 -2.83
CA HIS A 161 -12.22 -12.82 -2.40
C HIS A 161 -11.57 -13.23 -1.08
N ALA A 162 -12.34 -13.88 -0.21
CA ALA A 162 -11.82 -14.59 0.95
C ALA A 162 -12.15 -16.08 0.84
N GLY A 163 -11.15 -16.91 1.14
CA GLY A 163 -11.26 -18.36 1.18
C GLY A 163 -12.05 -18.85 2.40
N VAL A 164 -12.36 -20.14 2.40
CA VAL A 164 -12.98 -20.79 3.56
C VAL A 164 -12.02 -20.77 4.74
N ASN A 165 -12.51 -20.39 5.91
CA ASN A 165 -11.77 -20.20 7.16
C ASN A 165 -10.82 -18.98 7.20
N ASP A 166 -10.85 -18.10 6.20
CA ASP A 166 -10.09 -16.87 6.27
C ASP A 166 -10.65 -15.97 7.39
N GLY A 167 -9.72 -15.41 8.18
CA GLY A 167 -10.02 -14.40 9.19
C GLY A 167 -10.22 -13.03 8.55
N LEU A 168 -11.30 -12.37 8.93
CA LEU A 168 -11.69 -11.05 8.47
C LEU A 168 -11.98 -10.15 9.67
N VAL A 169 -11.75 -8.86 9.53
CA VAL A 169 -12.14 -7.85 10.53
C VAL A 169 -13.33 -7.08 9.99
N VAL A 170 -14.43 -7.03 10.76
CA VAL A 170 -15.66 -6.33 10.39
C VAL A 170 -15.72 -5.01 11.13
N ASN A 171 -15.91 -3.89 10.43
CA ASN A 171 -15.91 -2.54 11.03
C ASN A 171 -17.13 -1.68 10.65
N GLY A 172 -18.18 -2.33 10.15
CA GLY A 172 -19.41 -1.65 9.76
C GLY A 172 -20.48 -2.61 9.29
N ARG A 173 -21.72 -2.14 9.26
CA ARG A 173 -22.87 -2.90 8.75
C ARG A 173 -23.74 -2.04 7.84
N SER A 174 -24.48 -2.71 6.98
CA SER A 174 -25.55 -2.13 6.18
C SER A 174 -26.78 -1.85 7.04
N ASN A 175 -27.66 -0.96 6.56
CA ASN A 175 -28.87 -0.58 7.29
C ASN A 175 -29.84 -1.75 7.53
N ASP A 176 -29.88 -2.72 6.63
CA ASP A 176 -30.71 -3.93 6.74
C ASP A 176 -30.01 -5.10 7.45
N ASN A 177 -28.76 -4.90 7.90
CA ASN A 177 -27.91 -5.90 8.54
C ASN A 177 -27.59 -7.13 7.68
N ARG A 178 -27.81 -7.08 6.35
CA ARG A 178 -27.52 -8.23 5.46
C ARG A 178 -26.07 -8.28 5.01
N TRP A 179 -25.39 -7.15 5.11
CA TRP A 179 -23.98 -6.97 4.72
C TRP A 179 -23.15 -6.41 5.84
N ALA A 180 -21.93 -6.93 5.95
CA ALA A 180 -20.88 -6.50 6.84
C ALA A 180 -19.76 -5.87 6.01
N ARG A 181 -19.25 -4.71 6.45
CA ARG A 181 -18.06 -4.10 5.84
C ARG A 181 -16.83 -4.77 6.46
N VAL A 182 -16.03 -5.42 5.61
CA VAL A 182 -14.87 -6.22 6.00
C VAL A 182 -13.59 -5.56 5.49
N ALA A 183 -12.54 -5.61 6.31
CA ALA A 183 -11.18 -5.32 5.89
C ALA A 183 -10.58 -6.57 5.22
N VAL A 184 -10.03 -6.40 4.02
CA VAL A 184 -9.30 -7.46 3.31
C VAL A 184 -7.88 -7.53 3.90
N PRO A 185 -7.47 -8.66 4.49
CA PRO A 185 -6.12 -8.78 5.05
C PRO A 185 -5.05 -8.45 4.01
N ARG A 186 -4.00 -7.72 4.41
CA ARG A 186 -2.82 -7.34 3.60
C ARG A 186 -3.07 -6.36 2.45
N GLU A 187 -4.30 -6.16 2.01
CA GLU A 187 -4.60 -5.27 0.88
C GLU A 187 -4.99 -3.85 1.32
N HIS A 188 -5.23 -3.63 2.63
CA HIS A 188 -5.74 -2.36 3.17
C HIS A 188 -7.01 -1.86 2.44
N LEU A 189 -7.76 -2.78 1.85
CA LEU A 189 -9.01 -2.53 1.17
C LEU A 189 -10.18 -2.85 2.08
N PHE A 190 -11.24 -2.04 1.97
CA PHE A 190 -12.52 -2.32 2.60
C PHE A 190 -13.56 -2.68 1.54
N GLY A 191 -14.36 -3.69 1.84
CA GLY A 191 -15.48 -4.06 1.00
C GLY A 191 -16.62 -4.68 1.78
N TRP A 192 -17.60 -5.21 1.07
CA TRP A 192 -18.85 -5.69 1.62
C TRP A 192 -18.99 -7.19 1.40
N ALA A 193 -19.17 -7.92 2.48
CA ALA A 193 -19.44 -9.35 2.49
C ALA A 193 -20.84 -9.62 3.05
N SER A 194 -21.51 -10.63 2.49
CA SER A 194 -22.83 -11.05 2.99
C SER A 194 -22.68 -11.68 4.38
N VAL A 195 -23.51 -11.27 5.34
CA VAL A 195 -23.45 -11.81 6.71
C VAL A 195 -23.75 -13.31 6.73
N ASP A 196 -24.60 -13.80 5.83
CA ASP A 196 -24.97 -15.22 5.71
C ASP A 196 -23.78 -16.16 5.42
N VAL A 197 -22.64 -15.63 4.97
CA VAL A 197 -21.42 -16.40 4.69
C VAL A 197 -20.27 -16.07 5.64
N LEU A 198 -20.57 -15.41 6.76
CA LEU A 198 -19.62 -15.07 7.81
C LEU A 198 -20.05 -15.66 9.17
N ASN A 199 -19.08 -16.15 9.92
CA ASN A 199 -19.23 -16.44 11.34
C ASN A 199 -18.62 -15.28 12.15
N ILE A 200 -19.44 -14.29 12.49
CA ILE A 200 -19.02 -13.07 13.20
C ILE A 200 -19.04 -13.30 14.71
N GLN A 201 -17.91 -13.06 15.38
CA GLN A 201 -17.77 -13.15 16.82
C GLN A 201 -18.27 -11.87 17.48
N GLY A 202 -19.52 -11.87 17.97
CA GLY A 202 -20.11 -10.74 18.70
C GLY A 202 -21.47 -10.33 18.16
N ASN A 203 -21.96 -9.17 18.60
CA ASN A 203 -23.25 -8.63 18.16
C ASN A 203 -23.03 -7.63 17.02
N LEU A 204 -23.42 -7.99 15.80
CA LEU A 204 -23.31 -7.12 14.62
C LEU A 204 -23.90 -5.71 14.86
N LEU A 205 -24.93 -5.59 15.69
CA LEU A 205 -25.58 -4.30 15.99
C LEU A 205 -24.70 -3.32 16.78
N THR A 206 -23.56 -3.75 17.32
CA THR A 206 -22.57 -2.85 17.93
C THR A 206 -21.70 -2.14 16.90
N LEU A 207 -21.73 -2.59 15.64
CA LEU A 207 -21.02 -1.92 14.55
C LEU A 207 -21.78 -0.71 14.03
N GLU A 208 -21.02 0.29 13.58
CA GLU A 208 -21.53 1.50 12.95
C GLU A 208 -22.24 1.20 11.62
N LEU A 209 -23.23 2.04 11.30
CA LEU A 209 -23.88 2.03 10.00
C LEU A 209 -22.93 2.61 8.96
N ALA A 210 -22.39 1.75 8.10
CA ALA A 210 -21.46 2.14 7.06
C ALA A 210 -22.21 2.58 5.80
N ILE A 211 -21.88 3.76 5.29
CA ILE A 211 -22.38 4.28 4.01
C ILE A 211 -21.36 3.86 2.93
N PRO A 212 -21.78 3.18 1.84
CA PRO A 212 -20.84 2.64 0.85
C PRO A 212 -19.93 3.69 0.21
N GLU A 213 -20.43 4.91 0.01
CA GLU A 213 -19.67 6.01 -0.59
C GLU A 213 -18.78 6.76 0.40
N GLN A 214 -18.91 6.49 1.70
CA GLN A 214 -18.11 7.16 2.73
C GLN A 214 -16.77 6.43 2.91
N PRO A 215 -15.63 7.11 2.68
CA PRO A 215 -14.34 6.49 2.88
C PRO A 215 -14.13 6.15 4.36
N VAL A 216 -13.50 5.01 4.62
CA VAL A 216 -12.94 4.72 5.95
C VAL A 216 -11.70 5.58 6.10
N LEU A 217 -11.64 6.35 7.19
CA LEU A 217 -10.48 7.13 7.53
C LEU A 217 -9.61 6.30 8.47
N ASP A 218 -8.33 6.16 8.13
CA ASP A 218 -7.34 5.55 9.02
C ASP A 218 -6.88 6.55 10.08
N ALA A 219 -6.28 6.05 11.17
CA ALA A 219 -5.80 6.88 12.26
C ALA A 219 -4.74 7.89 11.80
N PHE A 220 -4.79 9.10 12.38
CA PHE A 220 -3.96 10.25 11.99
C PHE A 220 -4.05 10.63 10.51
N ARG A 221 -5.15 10.28 9.85
CA ARG A 221 -5.49 10.85 8.56
C ARG A 221 -6.16 12.22 8.70
N VAL A 222 -6.90 12.41 9.79
CA VAL A 222 -7.43 13.70 10.21
C VAL A 222 -6.93 13.93 11.63
N PHE A 223 -6.16 14.98 11.84
CA PHE A 223 -5.57 15.28 13.14
C PHE A 223 -5.32 16.77 13.31
N ASP A 224 -5.16 17.20 14.55
CA ASP A 224 -4.63 18.52 14.86
C ASP A 224 -3.14 18.43 15.16
N LEU A 225 -2.41 19.45 14.73
CA LEU A 225 -0.96 19.58 14.95
C LEU A 225 -0.69 20.83 15.80
N ALA A 226 0.09 20.67 16.85
CA ALA A 226 0.71 21.79 17.54
C ALA A 226 2.22 21.55 17.64
N THR A 227 3.01 22.55 17.29
CA THR A 227 4.47 22.53 17.37
C THR A 227 4.96 23.61 18.33
N GLY A 228 5.97 23.28 19.13
CA GLY A 228 6.68 24.24 19.96
C GLY A 228 7.43 25.29 19.13
N ALA A 229 8.06 26.25 19.81
CA ALA A 229 8.83 27.28 19.15
C ALA A 229 10.02 26.70 18.35
N ASP A 230 10.34 27.32 17.22
CA ASP A 230 11.44 26.92 16.35
C ASP A 230 12.79 27.17 17.04
N ALA A 231 13.64 26.15 17.13
CA ALA A 231 15.07 26.30 17.39
C ALA A 231 15.85 25.73 16.20
N ALA A 232 16.94 26.36 15.77
CA ALA A 232 17.76 25.88 14.64
C ALA A 232 19.24 25.71 15.02
N CYS A 233 19.50 25.49 16.32
CA CYS A 233 20.80 25.37 17.02
C CYS A 233 21.53 26.73 17.18
N ASP A 234 22.02 27.23 18.33
CA ASP A 234 22.43 26.71 19.67
C ASP A 234 21.32 26.25 20.66
N GLU A 235 20.05 26.17 20.26
CA GLU A 235 18.91 25.82 21.16
C GLU A 235 18.09 24.57 20.73
N GLY A 236 18.52 23.79 19.72
CA GLY A 236 17.82 22.56 19.29
C GLY A 236 17.41 22.54 17.81
N LEU A 237 16.72 21.47 17.38
CA LEU A 237 16.12 21.32 16.05
C LEU A 237 14.73 21.97 15.96
N PRO A 238 14.27 22.37 14.76
CA PRO A 238 12.94 22.93 14.62
C PRO A 238 11.91 21.86 14.97
N SER A 239 10.87 22.22 15.72
CA SER A 239 9.83 21.26 16.10
C SER A 239 8.83 21.09 14.96
N GLY A 240 8.47 19.85 14.63
CA GLY A 240 7.45 19.61 13.63
C GLY A 240 7.37 18.17 13.17
N ILE A 241 6.65 17.97 12.07
CA ILE A 241 6.51 16.66 11.43
C ILE A 241 7.16 16.67 10.06
N LEU A 242 7.97 15.65 9.78
CA LEU A 242 8.29 15.27 8.42
C LEU A 242 7.23 14.31 7.93
N LEU A 243 6.78 14.52 6.70
CA LEU A 243 5.76 13.73 6.06
C LEU A 243 6.27 13.23 4.72
N GLN A 244 6.15 11.93 4.48
CA GLN A 244 6.57 11.33 3.23
C GLN A 244 5.52 10.36 2.69
N SER A 245 5.09 10.58 1.44
CA SER A 245 4.32 9.59 0.70
C SER A 245 5.23 8.48 0.18
N ALA A 246 4.66 7.31 -0.15
CA ALA A 246 5.43 6.17 -0.65
C ALA A 246 6.30 6.51 -1.89
N ASN A 247 5.81 7.39 -2.76
CA ASN A 247 6.52 7.96 -3.90
C ASN A 247 5.79 9.21 -4.43
N ASN A 248 6.28 9.82 -5.51
CA ASN A 248 5.68 11.03 -6.10
C ASN A 248 4.39 10.75 -6.91
N GLU A 249 4.11 9.49 -7.26
CA GLU A 249 2.92 9.08 -8.03
C GLU A 249 1.73 8.79 -7.11
N GLN A 250 2.00 8.30 -5.90
CA GLN A 250 1.02 8.03 -4.85
C GLN A 250 1.05 9.17 -3.83
N SER A 251 0.01 9.99 -3.84
CA SER A 251 -0.17 11.07 -2.86
C SER A 251 -0.53 10.53 -1.48
N ALA A 252 -0.08 11.21 -0.43
CA ALA A 252 -0.65 11.07 0.91
C ALA A 252 -1.73 12.15 1.11
N LEU A 253 -3.01 11.76 1.22
CA LEU A 253 -4.12 12.68 1.50
C LEU A 253 -4.51 12.66 2.98
N MET A 254 -4.43 13.83 3.62
CA MET A 254 -4.75 14.01 5.04
C MET A 254 -5.37 15.38 5.32
N GLN A 255 -5.80 15.58 6.56
CA GLN A 255 -6.34 16.83 7.06
C GLN A 255 -5.66 17.22 8.37
N ILE A 256 -5.01 18.38 8.39
CA ILE A 256 -4.30 18.92 9.55
C ILE A 256 -4.98 20.20 10.01
N GLY A 257 -5.56 20.22 11.21
CA GLY A 257 -6.23 21.41 11.75
C GLY A 257 -7.32 21.96 10.82
N GLY A 258 -8.13 21.08 10.23
CA GLY A 258 -9.14 21.46 9.23
C GLY A 258 -8.63 21.63 7.79
N THR A 259 -7.32 21.76 7.58
CA THR A 259 -6.72 22.01 6.26
C THR A 259 -6.38 20.70 5.57
N ARG A 260 -6.95 20.45 4.38
CA ARG A 260 -6.67 19.23 3.61
C ARG A 260 -5.38 19.38 2.82
N LEU A 261 -4.46 18.44 2.97
CA LEU A 261 -3.16 18.39 2.32
C LEU A 261 -3.06 17.12 1.46
N GLU A 262 -2.59 17.28 0.23
CA GLU A 262 -2.24 16.19 -0.67
C GLU A 262 -0.74 16.30 -0.97
N VAL A 263 0.05 15.39 -0.39
CA VAL A 263 1.51 15.45 -0.45
C VAL A 263 2.03 14.41 -1.44
N HIS A 264 2.71 14.87 -2.48
CA HIS A 264 3.42 14.05 -3.46
C HIS A 264 4.93 14.17 -3.22
N GLY A 265 5.50 13.28 -2.41
CA GLY A 265 6.92 13.29 -2.08
C GLY A 265 7.15 13.53 -0.59
N THR A 266 7.84 14.61 -0.22
CA THR A 266 8.19 14.88 1.18
C THR A 266 7.98 16.33 1.56
N ALA A 267 7.31 16.56 2.70
CA ALA A 267 7.06 17.87 3.27
C ALA A 267 7.47 17.92 4.75
N PHE A 268 7.92 19.09 5.21
CA PHE A 268 8.04 19.42 6.63
C PHE A 268 6.89 20.36 7.00
N VAL A 269 6.13 20.00 8.02
CA VAL A 269 4.92 20.72 8.43
C VAL A 269 5.04 21.17 9.87
N THR A 270 4.73 22.45 10.11
CA THR A 270 4.61 23.04 11.45
C THR A 270 3.28 23.72 11.64
N ALA A 271 2.85 23.90 12.89
CA ALA A 271 1.62 24.61 13.23
C ALA A 271 1.74 25.20 14.63
N GLN A 272 1.60 26.52 14.76
CA GLN A 272 1.77 27.22 16.04
C GLN A 272 0.81 26.73 17.13
N ASN A 273 -0.36 26.23 16.73
CA ASN A 273 -1.33 25.57 17.58
C ASN A 273 -2.26 24.68 16.74
N ALA A 274 -3.04 23.84 17.43
CA ALA A 274 -3.98 22.89 16.85
C ALA A 274 -4.94 23.47 15.79
N ASN A 275 -5.33 24.74 15.93
CA ASN A 275 -6.29 25.41 15.04
C ASN A 275 -5.63 26.38 14.06
N SER A 276 -4.30 26.41 14.00
CA SER A 276 -3.56 27.30 13.11
C SER A 276 -3.40 26.67 11.73
N TYR A 277 -3.38 27.53 10.71
CA TYR A 277 -3.09 27.10 9.34
C TYR A 277 -1.68 26.48 9.29
N PRO A 278 -1.51 25.23 8.80
CA PRO A 278 -0.21 24.57 8.79
C PRO A 278 0.75 25.28 7.84
N ILE A 279 2.01 25.45 8.25
CA ILE A 279 3.10 25.94 7.41
C ILE A 279 3.76 24.73 6.77
N VAL A 280 3.73 24.65 5.44
CA VAL A 280 4.23 23.48 4.70
C VAL A 280 5.46 23.85 3.89
N HIS A 281 6.61 23.29 4.26
CA HIS A 281 7.86 23.33 3.50
C HIS A 281 7.97 22.08 2.63
N VAL A 282 8.02 22.22 1.30
CA VAL A 282 8.13 21.05 0.43
C VAL A 282 9.60 20.76 0.12
N LEU A 283 10.06 19.59 0.58
CA LEU A 283 11.44 19.13 0.45
C LEU A 283 11.63 18.26 -0.79
N ALA A 284 10.61 17.54 -1.24
CA ALA A 284 10.67 16.76 -2.47
C ALA A 284 9.28 16.66 -3.11
N GLY A 285 9.23 16.69 -4.45
CA GLY A 285 7.99 16.65 -5.21
C GLY A 285 7.16 17.93 -5.08
N TYR A 286 5.89 17.82 -4.68
CA TYR A 286 4.97 18.95 -4.49
C TYR A 286 3.90 18.64 -3.43
N THR A 287 3.24 19.68 -2.94
CA THR A 287 2.07 19.56 -2.07
C THR A 287 0.95 20.46 -2.57
N VAL A 288 -0.26 19.95 -2.50
CA VAL A 288 -1.48 20.70 -2.80
C VAL A 288 -2.24 20.92 -1.51
N ILE A 289 -2.52 22.18 -1.19
CA ILE A 289 -3.28 22.57 -0.01
C ILE A 289 -4.67 23.03 -0.46
N TYR A 290 -5.70 22.41 0.10
CA TYR A 290 -7.09 22.77 -0.15
C TYR A 290 -7.61 23.61 1.01
N THR A 291 -8.00 24.84 0.71
CA THR A 291 -8.60 25.76 1.69
C THR A 291 -10.12 25.57 1.77
N GLU A 292 -10.76 26.06 2.84
CA GLU A 292 -12.23 26.01 2.99
C GLU A 292 -12.98 26.76 1.87
N ALA A 293 -12.34 27.75 1.25
CA ALA A 293 -12.89 28.50 0.12
C ALA A 293 -12.84 27.70 -1.20
N PHE A 294 -12.40 26.44 -1.17
CA PHE A 294 -12.07 25.61 -2.32
C PHE A 294 -10.92 26.15 -3.18
N ASP A 295 -10.18 27.15 -2.68
CA ASP A 295 -8.95 27.58 -3.33
C ASP A 295 -7.88 26.50 -3.16
N LEU A 296 -7.16 26.26 -4.25
CA LEU A 296 -6.05 25.33 -4.33
C LEU A 296 -4.74 26.10 -4.27
N ILE A 297 -3.87 25.73 -3.34
CA ILE A 297 -2.51 26.29 -3.22
C ILE A 297 -1.52 25.19 -3.58
N PHE A 298 -0.82 25.36 -4.70
CA PHE A 298 0.25 24.46 -5.13
C PHE A 298 1.59 24.93 -4.58
N VAL A 299 2.30 24.03 -3.88
CA VAL A 299 3.61 24.29 -3.28
C VAL A 299 4.63 23.32 -3.90
N PRO A 300 5.54 23.78 -4.78
CA PRO A 300 6.59 22.94 -5.33
C PRO A 300 7.76 22.73 -4.36
N ALA A 301 8.57 21.70 -4.58
CA ALA A 301 9.83 21.51 -3.87
C ALA A 301 10.73 22.76 -3.96
N GLY A 302 11.27 23.19 -2.81
CA GLY A 302 11.97 24.48 -2.70
C GLY A 302 11.09 25.64 -2.18
N GLY A 303 9.77 25.44 -2.16
CA GLY A 303 8.79 26.41 -1.68
C GLY A 303 8.28 26.14 -0.27
N VAL A 304 7.75 27.18 0.37
CA VAL A 304 6.99 27.14 1.62
C VAL A 304 5.71 27.94 1.49
N ASN A 305 4.63 27.43 2.06
CA ASN A 305 3.39 28.18 2.20
C ASN A 305 3.43 28.99 3.52
N ARG A 306 3.14 30.30 3.46
CA ARG A 306 2.99 31.18 4.62
C ARG A 306 1.74 32.04 4.43
N ALA A 307 0.75 31.87 5.30
CA ALA A 307 -0.51 32.63 5.26
C ALA A 307 -1.14 32.67 3.84
N ALA A 308 -1.29 31.48 3.23
CA ALA A 308 -1.78 31.27 1.87
C ALA A 308 -0.92 31.83 0.71
N SER A 309 0.25 32.43 0.97
CA SER A 309 1.24 32.77 -0.06
C SER A 309 2.30 31.70 -0.17
N VAL A 310 2.81 31.44 -1.38
CA VAL A 310 3.94 30.52 -1.59
C VAL A 310 5.19 31.34 -1.89
N VAL A 311 6.24 31.14 -1.09
CA VAL A 311 7.53 31.82 -1.21
C VAL A 311 8.67 30.80 -1.18
N PRO A 312 9.88 31.13 -1.66
CA PRO A 312 11.04 30.29 -1.46
C PRO A 312 11.27 30.01 0.03
N PHE A 313 11.57 28.76 0.39
CA PHE A 313 11.94 28.49 1.78
C PHE A 313 13.34 29.01 2.09
N ASP A 314 13.61 29.29 3.36
CA ASP A 314 14.97 29.56 3.84
C ASP A 314 15.74 28.25 3.97
N THR A 315 16.83 28.10 3.19
CA THR A 315 17.67 26.89 3.23
C THR A 315 18.22 26.58 4.61
N ALA A 316 18.48 27.60 5.44
CA ALA A 316 18.98 27.38 6.80
C ALA A 316 17.93 26.70 7.69
N SER A 317 16.65 27.04 7.50
CA SER A 317 15.54 26.47 8.28
C SER A 317 15.30 24.97 8.02
N VAL A 318 15.69 24.48 6.83
CA VAL A 318 15.47 23.07 6.44
C VAL A 318 16.74 22.22 6.46
N ALA A 319 17.92 22.85 6.53
CA ALA A 319 19.21 22.16 6.45
C ALA A 319 19.46 21.17 7.60
N LEU A 320 18.82 21.38 8.74
CA LEU A 320 18.99 20.58 9.96
C LEU A 320 17.87 19.55 10.17
N LEU A 321 16.92 19.44 9.24
CA LEU A 321 15.81 18.51 9.37
C LEU A 321 16.32 17.05 9.35
N PRO A 322 15.73 16.17 10.16
CA PRO A 322 16.18 14.78 10.28
C PRO A 322 15.68 13.89 9.13
N VAL A 323 15.92 14.31 7.88
CA VAL A 323 15.45 13.63 6.66
C VAL A 323 16.00 12.21 6.49
N GLN A 324 17.06 11.85 7.23
CA GLN A 324 17.59 10.49 7.28
C GLN A 324 16.68 9.49 8.02
N LEU A 325 15.69 9.97 8.76
CA LEU A 325 14.69 9.12 9.41
C LEU A 325 13.59 8.65 8.45
N LEU A 326 13.56 9.20 7.23
CA LEU A 326 12.56 8.87 6.24
C LEU A 326 12.89 7.54 5.52
N PRO A 327 11.86 6.72 5.21
CA PRO A 327 12.06 5.47 4.47
C PRO A 327 12.72 5.66 3.11
N VAL A 328 12.35 6.72 2.38
CA VAL A 328 12.96 7.10 1.11
C VAL A 328 13.91 8.25 1.37
N SER A 329 15.19 8.03 1.08
CA SER A 329 16.19 9.08 1.20
C SER A 329 15.93 10.19 0.18
N ILE A 330 16.00 11.43 0.65
CA ILE A 330 15.85 12.62 -0.20
C ILE A 330 17.11 13.47 -0.14
N ARG A 331 17.35 14.21 -1.22
CA ARG A 331 18.32 15.30 -1.22
C ARG A 331 17.55 16.59 -1.04
N LEU A 332 17.92 17.39 -0.02
CA LEU A 332 17.33 18.70 0.17
C LEU A 332 17.55 19.57 -1.09
N PRO A 333 16.48 20.15 -1.65
CA PRO A 333 16.58 20.99 -2.83
C PRO A 333 17.18 22.34 -2.44
N ALA A 334 17.79 23.01 -3.41
CA ALA A 334 18.08 24.43 -3.25
C ALA A 334 16.77 25.21 -3.18
N ALA A 335 16.77 26.35 -2.49
CA ALA A 335 15.65 27.30 -2.58
C ALA A 335 15.47 27.70 -4.05
N ILE A 336 14.23 27.63 -4.52
CA ILE A 336 13.82 28.07 -5.86
C ILE A 336 13.51 29.57 -5.84
N THR A 337 13.36 30.20 -7.01
CA THR A 337 12.97 31.62 -7.06
C THR A 337 11.46 31.79 -7.04
N GLU A 338 10.97 32.99 -6.72
CA GLU A 338 9.53 33.33 -6.85
C GLU A 338 9.04 33.15 -8.30
N ALA A 339 9.90 33.43 -9.29
CA ALA A 339 9.58 33.22 -10.70
C ALA A 339 9.42 31.74 -11.04
N ASP A 340 10.26 30.86 -10.48
CA ASP A 340 10.15 29.41 -10.65
C ASP A 340 8.87 28.88 -10.00
N ILE A 341 8.51 29.38 -8.80
CA ILE A 341 7.25 29.03 -8.12
C ILE A 341 6.06 29.38 -9.00
N ALA A 342 6.02 30.61 -9.53
CA ALA A 342 4.94 31.06 -10.40
C ALA A 342 4.84 30.19 -11.67
N HIS A 343 5.97 29.90 -12.30
CA HIS A 343 6.02 29.05 -13.50
C HIS A 343 5.53 27.62 -13.24
N LEU A 344 5.98 26.99 -12.15
CA LEU A 344 5.56 25.64 -11.77
C LEU A 344 4.08 25.58 -11.37
N THR A 345 3.59 26.63 -10.71
CA THR A 345 2.17 26.77 -10.36
C THR A 345 1.31 26.87 -11.62
N GLU A 346 1.68 27.71 -12.58
CA GLU A 346 0.97 27.83 -13.86
C GLU A 346 0.98 26.51 -14.64
N ALA A 347 2.12 25.81 -14.67
CA ALA A 347 2.23 24.50 -15.30
C ALA A 347 1.29 23.48 -14.66
N TYR A 348 1.22 23.42 -13.33
CA TYR A 348 0.31 22.54 -12.60
C TYR A 348 -1.17 22.89 -12.84
N LEU A 349 -1.54 24.18 -12.80
CA LEU A 349 -2.92 24.58 -13.10
C LEU A 349 -3.31 24.26 -14.55
N THR A 350 -2.36 24.33 -15.48
CA THR A 350 -2.56 23.94 -16.88
C THR A 350 -2.79 22.43 -17.01
N THR A 351 -2.07 21.59 -16.26
CA THR A 351 -2.31 20.13 -16.27
C THR A 351 -3.68 19.78 -15.70
N LEU A 352 -4.13 20.46 -14.64
CA LEU A 352 -5.50 20.29 -14.13
C LEU A 352 -6.57 20.70 -15.16
N ALA A 353 -6.40 21.85 -15.82
CA ALA A 353 -7.35 22.32 -16.82
C ALA A 353 -7.43 21.36 -18.02
N THR A 354 -6.29 20.83 -18.48
CA THR A 354 -6.25 19.86 -19.58
C THR A 354 -6.81 18.48 -19.22
N ALA A 355 -6.59 18.01 -17.99
CA ALA A 355 -7.18 16.78 -17.49
C ALA A 355 -8.72 16.85 -17.47
N GLN A 356 -9.28 17.99 -17.07
CA GLN A 356 -10.73 18.22 -17.10
C GLN A 356 -11.28 18.40 -18.52
N ALA A 357 -10.49 18.97 -19.43
CA ALA A 357 -10.90 19.30 -20.78
C ALA A 357 -10.72 18.17 -21.79
N THR A 358 -10.25 16.98 -21.39
CA THR A 358 -10.33 15.82 -22.29
C THR A 358 -11.80 15.43 -22.35
N PRO A 359 -12.59 15.82 -23.38
CA PRO A 359 -13.95 15.33 -23.50
C PRO A 359 -13.82 13.82 -23.42
N THR A 360 -14.63 13.16 -22.59
CA THR A 360 -14.79 11.71 -22.67
C THR A 360 -14.91 11.43 -24.15
N PRO A 361 -13.91 10.82 -24.82
CA PRO A 361 -13.88 10.84 -26.27
C PRO A 361 -15.18 10.19 -26.66
N GLN A 362 -16.14 10.99 -27.16
CA GLN A 362 -17.31 10.46 -27.81
C GLN A 362 -16.66 9.60 -28.87
N PRO A 363 -16.81 8.26 -28.79
CA PRO A 363 -16.12 7.41 -29.71
C PRO A 363 -16.76 7.71 -31.06
N THR A 364 -16.18 8.65 -31.82
CA THR A 364 -16.18 8.59 -33.26
C THR A 364 -15.44 7.29 -33.52
N ALA A 365 -16.22 6.22 -33.52
CA ALA A 365 -15.78 4.89 -33.87
C ALA A 365 -15.22 5.06 -35.27
N ASP A 366 -13.89 5.20 -35.38
CA ASP A 366 -13.21 4.93 -36.62
C ASP A 366 -13.53 3.47 -36.90
N PRO A 367 -14.40 3.18 -37.89
CA PRO A 367 -14.85 1.81 -38.13
C PRO A 367 -13.67 0.93 -38.56
N THR A 368 -12.51 1.50 -38.89
CA THR A 368 -11.34 0.76 -39.35
C THR A 368 -10.48 0.19 -38.22
N ILE A 369 -10.53 0.74 -37.00
CA ILE A 369 -9.69 0.29 -35.89
C ILE A 369 -10.48 -0.69 -35.02
N CYS A 370 -10.02 -1.94 -34.96
CA CYS A 370 -10.57 -2.91 -34.01
C CYS A 370 -10.36 -2.42 -32.58
N ARG A 371 -11.45 -2.28 -31.84
CA ARG A 371 -11.42 -2.03 -30.41
C ARG A 371 -12.33 -3.01 -29.71
N ARG A 372 -11.76 -3.71 -28.74
CA ARG A 372 -12.43 -4.67 -27.87
C ARG A 372 -12.46 -4.10 -26.47
N VAL A 373 -13.63 -3.79 -25.96
CA VAL A 373 -13.80 -3.24 -24.60
C VAL A 373 -14.76 -4.09 -23.79
N THR A 374 -14.49 -4.23 -22.50
CA THR A 374 -15.42 -4.88 -21.58
C THR A 374 -16.77 -4.15 -21.55
N ARG A 375 -17.89 -4.89 -21.66
CA ARG A 375 -19.26 -4.34 -21.62
C ARG A 375 -19.67 -3.86 -20.23
N GLY A 376 -19.13 -4.53 -19.21
CA GLY A 376 -19.33 -4.30 -17.79
C GLY A 376 -18.10 -4.78 -17.02
N THR A 377 -18.17 -4.85 -15.70
CA THR A 377 -17.12 -5.51 -14.93
C THR A 377 -17.03 -6.98 -15.35
N THR A 378 -15.83 -7.40 -15.75
CA THR A 378 -15.56 -8.71 -16.37
C THR A 378 -14.55 -9.46 -15.53
N THR A 379 -14.92 -10.62 -14.99
CA THR A 379 -14.01 -11.48 -14.22
C THR A 379 -12.99 -12.14 -15.15
N LEU A 380 -11.74 -12.19 -14.68
CA LEU A 380 -10.63 -12.88 -15.31
C LEU A 380 -10.41 -14.23 -14.63
N TYR A 381 -10.17 -15.28 -15.41
CA TYR A 381 -10.08 -16.65 -14.95
C TYR A 381 -8.74 -17.28 -15.30
N ALA A 382 -8.33 -18.31 -14.56
CA ALA A 382 -7.12 -19.08 -14.84
C ALA A 382 -7.19 -19.91 -16.14
N GLY A 383 -8.39 -20.13 -16.69
CA GLY A 383 -8.61 -20.97 -17.87
C GLY A 383 -9.92 -20.64 -18.62
N PRO A 384 -10.16 -21.27 -19.78
CA PRO A 384 -11.36 -21.06 -20.58
C PRO A 384 -12.57 -21.77 -19.97
N GLY A 385 -13.20 -21.15 -18.97
CA GLY A 385 -14.36 -21.67 -18.25
C GLY A 385 -14.58 -20.93 -16.93
N ASP A 386 -15.82 -20.78 -16.49
CA ASP A 386 -16.15 -20.17 -15.18
C ASP A 386 -15.94 -21.13 -14.00
N PHE A 387 -15.65 -22.39 -14.29
CA PHE A 387 -15.18 -23.38 -13.33
C PHE A 387 -13.71 -23.21 -12.94
N TYR A 388 -12.94 -22.43 -13.69
CA TYR A 388 -11.58 -22.06 -13.28
C TYR A 388 -11.61 -21.02 -12.16
N GLU A 389 -10.51 -20.89 -11.42
CA GLU A 389 -10.37 -19.87 -10.39
C GLU A 389 -10.45 -18.46 -11.00
N ALA A 390 -11.24 -17.58 -10.37
CA ALA A 390 -11.28 -16.17 -10.68
C ALA A 390 -9.99 -15.51 -10.14
N ILE A 391 -9.18 -14.98 -11.04
CA ILE A 391 -7.87 -14.40 -10.72
C ILE A 391 -7.97 -12.90 -10.46
N ASN A 392 -8.82 -12.19 -11.21
CA ASN A 392 -8.94 -10.73 -11.13
C ASN A 392 -10.26 -10.26 -11.79
N SER A 393 -10.51 -8.96 -11.88
CA SER A 393 -11.58 -8.38 -12.67
C SER A 393 -11.12 -7.15 -13.46
N LEU A 394 -11.80 -6.86 -14.57
CA LEU A 394 -11.61 -5.66 -15.37
C LEU A 394 -12.88 -4.81 -15.31
N ASN A 395 -12.74 -3.51 -15.03
CA ASN A 395 -13.87 -2.58 -15.06
C ASN A 395 -14.47 -2.44 -16.47
N ALA A 396 -15.69 -1.92 -16.55
CA ALA A 396 -16.36 -1.62 -17.81
C ALA A 396 -15.55 -0.62 -18.66
N GLY A 397 -15.52 -0.82 -19.99
CA GLY A 397 -14.83 0.07 -20.93
C GLY A 397 -13.31 -0.15 -21.03
N VAL A 398 -12.74 -1.03 -20.22
CA VAL A 398 -11.31 -1.40 -20.32
C VAL A 398 -11.05 -2.10 -21.65
N SER A 399 -10.02 -1.65 -22.35
CA SER A 399 -9.61 -2.24 -23.63
C SER A 399 -8.86 -3.55 -23.40
N VAL A 400 -9.18 -4.58 -24.19
CA VAL A 400 -8.55 -5.91 -24.11
C VAL A 400 -7.98 -6.33 -25.45
N THR A 401 -6.86 -7.05 -25.42
CA THR A 401 -6.20 -7.59 -26.62
C THR A 401 -6.09 -9.11 -26.47
N PRO A 402 -7.10 -9.86 -26.93
CA PRO A 402 -7.09 -11.31 -26.85
C PRO A 402 -6.07 -11.87 -27.85
N ILE A 403 -5.28 -12.85 -27.42
CA ILE A 403 -4.29 -13.53 -28.26
C ILE A 403 -4.83 -14.82 -28.84
N ILE A 404 -5.70 -15.51 -28.10
CA ILE A 404 -6.17 -16.85 -28.39
C ILE A 404 -7.60 -17.03 -27.90
N ALA A 405 -8.41 -17.81 -28.63
CA ALA A 405 -9.74 -18.22 -28.23
C ALA A 405 -9.81 -19.75 -28.00
N ALA A 406 -10.58 -20.17 -27.01
CA ALA A 406 -10.93 -21.58 -26.78
C ALA A 406 -12.42 -21.71 -26.44
N SER A 407 -12.98 -22.89 -26.66
CA SER A 407 -14.33 -23.23 -26.22
C SER A 407 -14.27 -24.07 -24.95
N ASP A 408 -15.10 -23.73 -23.97
CA ASP A 408 -15.31 -24.58 -22.79
C ASP A 408 -16.22 -25.79 -23.14
N PRO A 409 -16.42 -26.75 -22.22
CA PRO A 409 -17.30 -27.90 -22.42
C PRO A 409 -18.76 -27.55 -22.73
N ASP A 410 -19.23 -26.37 -22.28
CA ASP A 410 -20.56 -25.83 -22.60
C ASP A 410 -20.62 -25.17 -23.99
N GLY A 411 -19.49 -25.11 -24.70
CA GLY A 411 -19.35 -24.49 -26.02
C GLY A 411 -19.20 -22.97 -25.98
N ARG A 412 -19.10 -22.34 -24.81
CA ARG A 412 -18.89 -20.89 -24.68
C ARG A 412 -17.47 -20.53 -25.12
N THR A 413 -17.33 -19.40 -25.81
CA THR A 413 -16.01 -18.94 -26.28
C THR A 413 -15.36 -18.06 -25.23
N TRP A 414 -14.14 -18.44 -24.85
CA TRP A 414 -13.27 -17.73 -23.93
C TRP A 414 -12.06 -17.19 -24.67
N TRP A 415 -11.60 -16.02 -24.27
CA TRP A 415 -10.41 -15.38 -24.83
C TRP A 415 -9.31 -15.30 -23.79
N GLN A 416 -8.13 -15.77 -24.15
CA GLN A 416 -6.92 -15.57 -23.39
C GLN A 416 -6.33 -14.20 -23.72
N LEU A 417 -6.00 -13.44 -22.69
CA LEU A 417 -5.28 -12.17 -22.78
C LEU A 417 -3.77 -12.39 -22.83
N THR A 418 -3.02 -11.33 -23.16
CA THR A 418 -1.56 -11.32 -23.10
C THR A 418 -1.00 -11.61 -21.70
N THR A 419 -1.79 -11.38 -20.65
CA THR A 419 -1.45 -11.71 -19.26
C THR A 419 -1.73 -13.17 -18.89
N SER A 420 -2.02 -14.03 -19.86
CA SER A 420 -2.40 -15.45 -19.70
C SER A 420 -3.74 -15.71 -19.00
N ASN A 421 -4.45 -14.66 -18.56
CA ASN A 421 -5.78 -14.77 -17.97
C ASN A 421 -6.84 -14.92 -19.06
N TRP A 422 -7.97 -15.54 -18.71
CA TRP A 422 -9.08 -15.82 -19.61
C TRP A 422 -10.30 -14.99 -19.25
N LEU A 423 -11.06 -14.57 -20.25
CA LEU A 423 -12.35 -13.91 -20.06
C LEU A 423 -13.39 -14.45 -21.04
N LEU A 424 -14.66 -14.27 -20.71
CA LEU A 424 -15.76 -14.74 -21.56
C LEU A 424 -15.95 -13.76 -22.73
N ALA A 425 -15.84 -14.25 -23.96
CA ALA A 425 -15.89 -13.40 -25.16
C ALA A 425 -17.19 -12.59 -25.28
N SER A 426 -18.32 -13.13 -24.79
CA SER A 426 -19.61 -12.45 -24.80
C SER A 426 -19.69 -11.21 -23.89
N GLN A 427 -18.76 -11.08 -22.93
CA GLN A 427 -18.64 -9.89 -22.08
C GLN A 427 -17.87 -8.76 -22.75
N ILE A 428 -17.36 -8.98 -23.96
CA ILE A 428 -16.64 -7.97 -24.73
C ILE A 428 -17.55 -7.36 -25.80
N ARG A 429 -17.45 -6.04 -25.94
CA ARG A 429 -18.00 -5.29 -27.06
C ARG A 429 -16.87 -5.02 -28.03
N GLU A 430 -17.00 -5.59 -29.21
CA GLU A 430 -16.13 -5.27 -30.35
C GLU A 430 -16.73 -4.08 -31.11
N THR A 431 -15.88 -3.16 -31.52
CA THR A 431 -16.21 -2.02 -32.39
C THR A 431 -15.13 -1.89 -33.44
N GLY A 432 -15.50 -1.53 -34.67
CA GLY A 432 -14.60 -1.49 -35.82
C GLY A 432 -14.35 -2.86 -36.48
N LEU A 433 -13.32 -2.94 -37.32
CA LEU A 433 -12.93 -4.17 -38.04
C LEU A 433 -12.06 -5.08 -37.19
N CYS A 434 -12.69 -5.90 -36.35
CA CYS A 434 -11.98 -6.86 -35.50
C CYS A 434 -11.67 -8.18 -36.20
N PRO A 435 -10.39 -8.56 -36.38
CA PRO A 435 -10.04 -9.87 -36.92
C PRO A 435 -10.44 -10.94 -35.91
N ASP A 436 -10.86 -12.12 -36.39
CA ASP A 436 -11.15 -13.24 -35.52
C ASP A 436 -9.97 -13.56 -34.60
N VAL A 437 -10.25 -13.80 -33.33
CA VAL A 437 -9.24 -14.27 -32.38
C VAL A 437 -8.86 -15.70 -32.74
N PRO A 438 -7.58 -16.01 -32.99
CA PRO A 438 -7.15 -17.35 -33.37
C PRO A 438 -7.67 -18.41 -32.39
N ARG A 439 -8.45 -19.37 -32.89
CA ARG A 439 -8.95 -20.48 -32.08
C ARG A 439 -7.84 -21.52 -31.93
N THR A 440 -7.50 -21.90 -30.69
CA THR A 440 -6.75 -23.16 -30.54
C THR A 440 -7.68 -24.29 -30.90
N GLN A 441 -7.15 -25.27 -31.65
CA GLN A 441 -7.81 -26.56 -31.71
C GLN A 441 -7.85 -27.09 -30.29
N ASN A 442 -9.05 -27.43 -29.83
CA ASN A 442 -9.34 -27.94 -28.50
C ASN A 442 -8.25 -28.95 -28.10
N ILE A 443 -7.27 -28.50 -27.31
CA ILE A 443 -6.21 -29.39 -26.85
C ILE A 443 -6.92 -30.30 -25.88
N THR A 444 -7.24 -31.51 -26.35
CA THR A 444 -7.88 -32.51 -25.51
C THR A 444 -6.97 -32.64 -24.30
N PRO A 445 -7.46 -32.31 -23.10
CA PRO A 445 -6.61 -32.33 -21.92
C PRO A 445 -6.00 -33.72 -21.83
N PRO A 446 -4.70 -33.82 -21.53
CA PRO A 446 -4.06 -35.12 -21.47
C PRO A 446 -4.81 -35.95 -20.43
N ARG A 447 -5.12 -37.20 -20.79
CA ARG A 447 -5.87 -38.10 -19.90
C ARG A 447 -5.19 -38.29 -18.55
N ASN A 448 -3.87 -38.06 -18.51
CA ASN A 448 -3.01 -38.24 -17.37
C ASN A 448 -2.33 -36.92 -16.97
N ASN A 449 -2.22 -36.68 -15.66
CA ASN A 449 -1.45 -35.58 -15.08
C ASN A 449 -0.59 -36.11 -13.93
N THR A 450 0.40 -35.33 -13.51
CA THR A 450 1.18 -35.61 -12.31
C THR A 450 1.16 -34.38 -11.41
N LEU A 451 0.80 -34.55 -10.14
CA LEU A 451 0.83 -33.52 -9.11
C LEU A 451 2.00 -33.83 -8.15
N SER A 452 2.90 -32.86 -7.96
CA SER A 452 3.93 -32.92 -6.91
C SER A 452 3.41 -32.25 -5.64
N LEU A 453 3.50 -32.93 -4.51
CA LEU A 453 3.11 -32.36 -3.21
C LEU A 453 4.18 -31.41 -2.64
N GLU A 454 5.41 -31.44 -3.16
CA GLU A 454 6.47 -30.49 -2.79
C GLU A 454 6.18 -29.10 -3.31
N THR A 455 5.70 -28.99 -4.55
CA THR A 455 5.51 -27.71 -5.24
C THR A 455 4.05 -27.31 -5.35
N CYS A 456 3.11 -28.23 -5.10
CA CYS A 456 1.70 -28.06 -5.45
C CYS A 456 1.43 -27.84 -6.94
N GLU A 457 2.37 -28.21 -7.81
CA GLU A 457 2.25 -27.99 -9.25
C GLU A 457 1.94 -29.28 -10.01
N THR A 458 1.27 -29.10 -11.14
CA THR A 458 0.88 -30.16 -12.07
C THR A 458 1.71 -30.10 -13.35
N THR A 459 2.20 -31.24 -13.84
CA THR A 459 3.09 -31.27 -15.02
C THR A 459 2.37 -30.97 -16.34
N ASN A 460 1.07 -31.20 -16.43
CA ASN A 460 0.29 -31.03 -17.66
C ASN A 460 -0.83 -29.98 -17.52
N GLY A 461 -0.56 -28.93 -16.75
CA GLY A 461 -1.53 -27.86 -16.47
C GLY A 461 -2.62 -28.28 -15.47
N PRO A 462 -3.62 -27.41 -15.23
CA PRO A 462 -4.60 -27.60 -14.16
C PRO A 462 -5.32 -28.96 -14.23
N LEU A 463 -5.61 -29.53 -13.06
CA LEU A 463 -6.37 -30.77 -12.95
C LEU A 463 -7.80 -30.58 -13.46
N ARG A 464 -8.42 -31.65 -13.96
CA ARG A 464 -9.84 -31.66 -14.35
C ARG A 464 -10.57 -32.87 -13.81
N ALA A 465 -11.87 -32.73 -13.56
CA ALA A 465 -12.69 -33.87 -13.19
C ALA A 465 -12.61 -35.00 -14.22
N GLY A 466 -12.44 -36.24 -13.75
CA GLY A 466 -12.26 -37.43 -14.56
C GLY A 466 -10.84 -37.66 -15.08
N GLN A 467 -9.90 -36.72 -14.88
CA GLN A 467 -8.50 -36.92 -15.25
C GLN A 467 -7.82 -37.92 -14.31
N GLN A 468 -6.97 -38.79 -14.84
CA GLN A 468 -6.13 -39.66 -14.02
C GLN A 468 -4.90 -38.88 -13.57
N VAL A 469 -4.73 -38.72 -12.26
CA VAL A 469 -3.66 -37.91 -11.66
C VAL A 469 -2.75 -38.81 -10.84
N THR A 470 -1.48 -38.83 -11.19
CA THR A 470 -0.42 -39.39 -10.35
C THR A 470 -0.06 -38.34 -9.30
N ILE A 471 -0.49 -38.53 -8.06
CA ILE A 471 -0.11 -37.64 -6.95
C ILE A 471 1.14 -38.23 -6.33
N GLN A 472 2.20 -37.45 -6.22
CA GLN A 472 3.49 -37.93 -5.75
C GLN A 472 4.17 -36.99 -4.75
N PHE A 473 5.00 -37.59 -3.90
CA PHE A 473 5.93 -36.87 -3.04
C PHE A 473 7.25 -37.64 -2.88
N THR A 474 8.29 -36.95 -2.45
CA THR A 474 9.68 -37.39 -2.44
C THR A 474 10.30 -36.96 -1.10
N PRO A 475 10.32 -37.84 -0.09
CA PRO A 475 10.95 -37.56 1.20
C PRO A 475 12.47 -37.37 1.06
N PRO A 476 13.17 -36.90 2.10
CA PRO A 476 14.61 -36.78 2.11
C PRO A 476 15.32 -38.08 1.66
N ALA A 477 16.47 -37.92 1.00
CA ALA A 477 17.24 -39.05 0.49
C ALA A 477 17.76 -39.95 1.62
N PHE A 478 17.70 -41.26 1.39
CA PHE A 478 18.23 -42.31 2.25
C PHE A 478 19.75 -42.38 2.17
N ASP A 479 20.38 -42.87 3.24
CA ASP A 479 21.83 -42.88 3.37
C ASP A 479 22.49 -44.06 2.63
N ASN A 480 21.70 -45.08 2.27
CA ASN A 480 22.19 -46.23 1.50
C ASN A 480 21.06 -46.96 0.75
N TRP A 481 21.46 -47.85 -0.16
CA TRP A 481 20.53 -48.61 -1.01
C TRP A 481 19.61 -49.54 -0.22
N GLY A 482 20.12 -50.15 0.87
CA GLY A 482 19.38 -51.09 1.69
C GLY A 482 18.18 -50.43 2.36
N GLU A 483 18.41 -49.28 3.00
CA GLU A 483 17.35 -48.44 3.59
C GLU A 483 16.34 -48.00 2.55
N ALA A 484 16.80 -47.51 1.39
CA ALA A 484 15.92 -47.12 0.32
C ALA A 484 15.07 -48.31 -0.17
N ARG A 485 15.66 -49.49 -0.37
CA ARG A 485 14.94 -50.70 -0.79
C ARG A 485 13.88 -51.12 0.21
N ASP A 486 14.24 -51.19 1.49
CA ASP A 486 13.40 -51.74 2.56
C ASP A 486 12.38 -50.73 3.11
N ALA A 487 12.55 -49.45 2.77
CA ALA A 487 11.65 -48.33 3.05
C ALA A 487 10.15 -48.69 2.98
N VAL A 488 9.72 -49.34 1.90
CA VAL A 488 8.29 -49.64 1.64
C VAL A 488 7.74 -50.76 2.53
N SER A 489 8.62 -51.65 2.99
CA SER A 489 8.27 -52.72 3.91
C SER A 489 8.13 -52.20 5.34
N ILE A 490 8.90 -51.17 5.70
CA ILE A 490 8.85 -50.52 7.02
C ILE A 490 7.68 -49.54 7.09
N ASP A 491 7.63 -48.59 6.17
CA ASP A 491 6.55 -47.62 6.03
C ASP A 491 6.29 -47.34 4.54
N PRO A 492 5.21 -47.89 3.96
CA PRO A 492 4.87 -47.68 2.57
C PRO A 492 4.48 -46.23 2.25
N GLY A 493 4.32 -45.36 3.26
CA GLY A 493 3.80 -44.02 3.08
C GLY A 493 2.29 -44.02 2.79
N ARG A 494 1.68 -42.85 2.97
CA ARG A 494 0.26 -42.63 2.77
C ARG A 494 0.05 -41.31 2.03
N ILE A 495 -0.99 -41.25 1.21
CA ILE A 495 -1.48 -39.99 0.64
C ILE A 495 -2.95 -39.89 1.02
N SER A 496 -3.33 -38.82 1.71
CA SER A 496 -4.72 -38.55 2.09
C SER A 496 -5.28 -37.45 1.20
N ILE A 497 -6.49 -37.62 0.67
CA ILE A 497 -7.24 -36.63 -0.09
C ILE A 497 -8.55 -36.38 0.66
N GLY A 498 -8.65 -35.24 1.32
CA GLY A 498 -9.73 -34.98 2.29
C GLY A 498 -9.72 -36.02 3.40
N ALA A 499 -10.85 -36.70 3.62
CA ALA A 499 -10.99 -37.75 4.64
C ALA A 499 -10.55 -39.15 4.18
N ARG A 500 -10.17 -39.33 2.91
CA ARG A 500 -9.79 -40.65 2.36
C ARG A 500 -8.28 -40.80 2.34
N THR A 501 -7.78 -41.88 2.93
CA THR A 501 -6.36 -42.21 2.92
C THR A 501 -6.08 -43.37 1.98
N TYR A 502 -5.04 -43.21 1.17
CA TYR A 502 -4.56 -44.19 0.20
C TYR A 502 -3.17 -44.66 0.63
N ARG A 503 -2.91 -45.95 0.48
CA ARG A 503 -1.55 -46.50 0.64
C ARG A 503 -0.72 -46.10 -0.57
N ALA A 504 0.42 -45.45 -0.34
CA ALA A 504 1.29 -45.05 -1.43
C ALA A 504 2.04 -46.26 -2.01
N GLN A 505 2.32 -46.19 -3.31
CA GLN A 505 3.30 -47.00 -4.00
C GLN A 505 4.62 -46.22 -4.04
N ALA A 506 5.74 -46.88 -4.30
CA ALA A 506 7.03 -46.20 -4.42
C ALA A 506 7.78 -46.66 -5.67
N THR A 507 8.48 -45.73 -6.32
CA THR A 507 9.43 -46.05 -7.40
C THR A 507 10.57 -46.94 -6.88
N SER A 508 11.34 -47.54 -7.78
CA SER A 508 12.64 -48.13 -7.41
C SER A 508 13.58 -47.07 -6.81
N PRO A 509 14.53 -47.44 -5.92
CA PRO A 509 15.56 -46.54 -5.45
C PRO A 509 16.33 -45.88 -6.61
N ILE A 510 16.47 -44.56 -6.56
CA ILE A 510 17.19 -43.74 -7.53
C ILE A 510 18.48 -43.27 -6.86
N ARG A 511 19.66 -43.67 -7.35
CA ARG A 511 20.94 -43.19 -6.81
C ARG A 511 21.11 -41.70 -7.12
N LEU A 512 21.49 -40.92 -6.12
CA LEU A 512 21.93 -39.54 -6.23
C LEU A 512 23.44 -39.47 -6.11
N GLY A 513 24.07 -38.64 -6.93
CA GLY A 513 25.52 -38.49 -6.97
C GLY A 513 26.21 -39.44 -7.95
N THR A 514 27.41 -39.03 -8.37
CA THR A 514 28.27 -39.77 -9.31
C THR A 514 29.55 -40.29 -8.66
N ALA A 515 29.81 -39.93 -7.40
CA ALA A 515 30.99 -40.33 -6.65
C ALA A 515 30.66 -41.50 -5.71
N ASP A 516 31.65 -42.35 -5.45
CA ASP A 516 31.49 -43.55 -4.61
C ASP A 516 31.38 -43.22 -3.11
N ASP A 517 31.66 -41.96 -2.72
CA ASP A 517 31.76 -41.55 -1.31
C ASP A 517 30.47 -40.92 -0.74
N ASP A 518 29.44 -40.69 -1.57
CA ASP A 518 28.16 -40.07 -1.14
C ASP A 518 26.97 -40.77 -1.82
N GLU A 519 26.83 -42.08 -1.58
CA GLU A 519 25.74 -42.88 -2.13
C GLU A 519 24.40 -42.61 -1.44
N ARG A 520 23.75 -41.51 -1.80
CA ARG A 520 22.38 -41.25 -1.35
C ARG A 520 21.38 -41.81 -2.33
N TYR A 521 20.22 -42.23 -1.84
CA TYR A 521 19.17 -42.80 -2.69
C TYR A 521 17.85 -42.06 -2.46
N LEU A 522 17.09 -41.80 -3.52
CA LEU A 522 15.76 -41.22 -3.46
C LEU A 522 14.69 -42.23 -3.86
N ARG A 523 13.49 -42.03 -3.32
CA ARG A 523 12.27 -42.71 -3.78
C ARG A 523 11.14 -41.72 -3.86
N THR A 524 10.37 -41.84 -4.92
CA THR A 524 9.12 -41.10 -5.07
C THR A 524 7.97 -42.00 -4.71
N PHE A 525 7.15 -41.54 -3.78
CA PHE A 525 5.94 -42.19 -3.32
C PHE A 525 4.75 -41.60 -4.06
N TYR A 526 3.82 -42.44 -4.53
CA TYR A 526 2.73 -41.97 -5.35
C TYR A 526 1.45 -42.80 -5.21
N ILE A 527 0.34 -42.19 -5.62
CA ILE A 527 -0.94 -42.87 -5.88
C ILE A 527 -1.47 -42.44 -7.23
N VAL A 528 -2.35 -43.27 -7.81
CA VAL A 528 -3.14 -42.88 -8.97
C VAL A 528 -4.55 -42.56 -8.50
N TRP A 529 -4.99 -41.33 -8.76
CA TRP A 529 -6.27 -40.81 -8.34
C TRP A 529 -7.07 -40.34 -9.57
N ASN A 530 -8.35 -40.70 -9.65
CA ASN A 530 -9.23 -40.09 -10.63
C ASN A 530 -9.77 -38.80 -10.02
N ALA A 531 -9.33 -37.66 -10.55
CA ALA A 531 -9.69 -36.36 -10.04
C ALA A 531 -11.21 -36.19 -10.04
N VAL A 532 -11.77 -35.80 -8.90
CA VAL A 532 -13.19 -35.49 -8.75
C VAL A 532 -13.36 -34.00 -8.49
N PRO A 533 -14.43 -33.35 -8.97
CA PRO A 533 -14.61 -31.92 -8.73
C PRO A 533 -14.61 -31.57 -7.23
N GLY A 534 -14.09 -30.38 -6.91
CA GLY A 534 -14.06 -29.83 -5.55
C GLY A 534 -12.66 -29.35 -5.12
N THR A 535 -12.60 -28.72 -3.95
CA THR A 535 -11.35 -28.34 -3.29
C THR A 535 -10.86 -29.48 -2.42
N HIS A 536 -9.61 -29.89 -2.61
CA HIS A 536 -9.01 -31.03 -1.93
C HIS A 536 -7.76 -30.59 -1.17
N ARG A 537 -7.74 -30.88 0.13
CA ARG A 537 -6.51 -30.90 0.92
C ARG A 537 -5.88 -32.27 0.78
N ILE A 538 -4.67 -32.30 0.24
CA ILE A 538 -3.89 -33.50 -0.05
C ILE A 538 -2.67 -33.52 0.84
N VAL A 539 -2.46 -34.61 1.56
CA VAL A 539 -1.36 -34.76 2.52
C VAL A 539 -0.59 -36.01 2.16
N GLY A 540 0.69 -35.86 1.83
CA GLY A 540 1.64 -36.97 1.81
C GLY A 540 2.13 -37.17 3.24
N ASP A 541 2.17 -38.41 3.71
CA ASP A 541 2.62 -38.73 5.07
C ASP A 541 3.56 -39.93 4.99
N ARG A 542 4.77 -39.73 5.48
CA ARG A 542 5.73 -40.82 5.71
C ARG A 542 6.69 -40.44 6.84
N LEU A 543 6.71 -41.25 7.89
CA LEU A 543 7.52 -41.03 9.09
C LEU A 543 7.33 -39.62 9.68
N SER A 544 8.30 -38.73 9.50
CA SER A 544 8.29 -37.34 9.97
C SER A 544 8.15 -36.32 8.83
N TYR A 545 7.95 -36.77 7.59
CA TYR A 545 7.83 -35.91 6.42
C TYR A 545 6.38 -35.85 5.94
N GLU A 546 5.78 -34.66 6.06
CA GLU A 546 4.36 -34.44 5.79
C GLU A 546 4.12 -33.25 4.82
N PRO A 547 4.35 -33.41 3.50
CA PRO A 547 4.02 -32.36 2.53
C PRO A 547 2.50 -32.22 2.38
N ILE A 548 2.02 -30.98 2.42
CA ILE A 548 0.60 -30.63 2.35
C ILE A 548 0.35 -29.74 1.14
N CYS A 549 -0.66 -30.09 0.36
CA CYS A 549 -1.11 -29.30 -0.77
C CYS A 549 -2.63 -29.06 -0.72
N THR A 550 -3.08 -27.87 -1.09
CA THR A 550 -4.51 -27.60 -1.32
C THR A 550 -4.70 -27.25 -2.78
N LEU A 551 -5.60 -27.95 -3.47
CA LEU A 551 -5.88 -27.71 -4.88
C LEU A 551 -7.38 -27.74 -5.16
N VAL A 552 -7.78 -27.09 -6.25
CA VAL A 552 -9.15 -27.10 -6.75
C VAL A 552 -9.20 -27.93 -8.04
N VAL A 553 -10.06 -28.94 -8.06
CA VAL A 553 -10.43 -29.64 -9.29
C VAL A 553 -11.75 -29.06 -9.78
N PRO A 554 -11.80 -28.37 -10.92
CA PRO A 554 -13.03 -27.86 -11.49
C PRO A 554 -13.99 -28.98 -11.91
N VAL A 555 -15.28 -28.64 -12.02
CA VAL A 555 -16.31 -29.49 -12.62
C VAL A 555 -16.12 -29.49 -14.14
N GLY A 556 -15.05 -30.17 -14.60
CA GLY A 556 -14.81 -30.69 -15.96
C GLY A 556 -15.07 -29.78 -17.14
#